data_AF-A0A6I3SMR2-F1
#
_entry.id   AF-A0A6I3SMR2-F1
#
_cell.length_a   1.000
_cell.length_b   1.000
_cell.length_c   1.000
_cell.angle_alpha   90.00
_cell.angle_beta   90.00
_cell.angle_gamma   90.00
#
_symmetry.space_group_name_H-M   'P 1'
#
loop_
_entity.id
_entity.type
_entity.pdbx_description
1 polymer ?
#
loop_
_entity_poly.entity_id
_entity_poly.type
_entity_poly.pdbx_seq_one_letter_code
_entity_poly.pdbx_strand_id
1 'polypeptide(L)'
;MEFKLLMQEFRDEAARMLAKVDGLIHDKEKANQRQDELKQEYSEMLLGDVPQADLSKKKRELDRVSQELADYDERIEAVRQLRLDKLRSRLPELNEAKLREYDRRSEVYKATIPEARRLKAELLLYYCQMRRKINDIRAVHNQFMEAVNACNLDELPFLTYKRQTPHIPVFSLLSTYSGGMDAPFAPLEEEIINAFEYAKVQPWIRLYGETGELLSDSIKANKRLQELKNNE
;
A
#
# COMPACT_ATOMS: atom_id res chain seq x y z
N MET A 1 16.68 15.21 12.43
CA MET A 1 15.44 15.13 13.22
C MET A 1 14.53 14.08 12.56
N GLU A 2 14.00 13.11 13.31
CA GLU A 2 13.19 12.03 12.72
C GLU A 2 11.83 12.55 12.21
N PHE A 3 11.40 12.09 11.02
CA PHE A 3 10.11 12.46 10.41
C PHE A 3 8.92 12.31 11.36
N LYS A 4 8.92 11.27 12.21
CA LYS A 4 7.86 11.03 13.20
C LYS A 4 7.72 12.19 14.20
N LEU A 5 8.84 12.74 14.66
CA LEU A 5 8.87 13.83 15.62
C LEU A 5 8.34 15.12 14.99
N LEU A 6 8.79 15.45 13.78
CA LEU A 6 8.29 16.60 13.01
C LEU A 6 6.80 16.49 12.68
N MET A 7 6.31 15.31 12.33
CA MET A 7 4.88 15.04 12.11
C MET A 7 4.06 15.25 13.38
N GLN A 8 4.58 14.85 14.52
CA GLN A 8 3.90 15.02 15.81
C GLN A 8 3.84 16.49 16.19
N GLU A 9 4.96 17.22 16.10
CA GLU A 9 4.98 18.67 16.33
C GLU A 9 4.02 19.44 15.41
N PHE A 10 3.95 19.05 14.13
CA PHE A 10 3.03 19.65 13.16
C PHE A 10 1.56 19.41 13.54
N ARG A 11 1.24 18.19 14.00
CA ARG A 11 -0.12 17.85 14.48
C ARG A 11 -0.47 18.61 15.75
N ASP A 12 0.44 18.68 16.71
CA ASP A 12 0.23 19.37 17.98
C ASP A 12 0.06 20.88 17.78
N GLU A 13 0.79 21.47 16.84
CA GLU A 13 0.61 22.87 16.45
C GLU A 13 -0.73 23.09 15.72
N ALA A 14 -1.10 22.21 14.78
CA ALA A 14 -2.39 22.29 14.10
C ALA A 14 -3.57 22.17 15.07
N ALA A 15 -3.48 21.28 16.05
CA ALA A 15 -4.48 21.06 17.09
C ALA A 15 -4.59 22.26 18.05
N ARG A 16 -3.46 22.82 18.51
CA ARG A 16 -3.47 24.04 19.36
C ARG A 16 -4.13 25.22 18.67
N MET A 17 -3.84 25.42 17.38
CA MET A 17 -4.46 26.52 16.62
C MET A 17 -5.94 26.27 16.33
N LEU A 18 -6.36 25.02 16.11
CA LEU A 18 -7.76 24.67 15.98
C LEU A 18 -8.54 24.94 17.28
N ALA A 19 -8.01 24.48 18.42
CA ALA A 19 -8.62 24.73 19.73
C ALA A 19 -8.79 26.24 20.03
N LYS A 20 -7.87 27.09 19.54
CA LYS A 20 -8.00 28.55 19.66
C LYS A 20 -9.16 29.11 18.82
N VAL A 21 -9.37 28.58 17.61
CA VAL A 21 -10.52 28.93 16.76
C VAL A 21 -11.82 28.48 17.43
N ASP A 22 -11.86 27.24 17.90
CA ASP A 22 -13.04 26.67 18.56
C ASP A 22 -13.41 27.44 19.83
N GLY A 23 -12.40 27.88 20.62
CA GLY A 23 -12.62 28.76 21.77
C GLY A 23 -13.25 30.09 21.40
N LEU A 24 -12.82 30.73 20.31
CA LEU A 24 -13.41 31.97 19.82
C LEU A 24 -14.84 31.78 19.30
N ILE A 25 -15.12 30.64 18.65
CA ILE A 25 -16.47 30.28 18.19
C ILE A 25 -17.39 30.11 19.41
N HIS A 26 -16.94 29.40 20.44
CA HIS A 26 -17.69 29.21 21.68
C HIS A 26 -17.98 30.53 22.40
N ASP A 27 -16.99 31.43 22.47
CA ASP A 27 -17.18 32.75 23.07
C ASP A 27 -18.15 33.62 22.26
N LYS A 28 -18.13 33.51 20.92
CA LYS A 28 -19.11 34.14 20.04
C LYS A 28 -20.52 33.59 20.28
N GLU A 29 -20.68 32.28 20.44
CA GLU A 29 -21.98 31.64 20.74
C GLU A 29 -22.57 32.14 22.06
N LYS A 30 -21.74 32.28 23.11
CA LYS A 30 -22.17 32.90 24.38
C LYS A 30 -22.56 34.36 24.20
N ALA A 31 -21.81 35.12 23.41
CA ALA A 31 -22.15 36.51 23.13
C ALA A 31 -23.47 36.64 22.34
N ASN A 32 -23.76 35.71 21.42
CA ASN A 32 -25.05 35.62 20.72
C ASN A 32 -26.20 35.33 21.69
N GLN A 33 -26.04 34.35 22.58
CA GLN A 33 -27.05 34.04 23.61
C GLN A 33 -27.34 35.27 24.48
N ARG A 34 -26.29 35.97 24.93
CA ARG A 34 -26.44 37.22 25.69
C ARG A 34 -27.11 38.32 24.87
N GLN A 35 -26.83 38.42 23.58
CA GLN A 35 -27.49 39.40 22.70
C GLN A 35 -29.00 39.11 22.60
N ASP A 36 -29.38 37.83 22.50
CA ASP A 36 -30.77 37.43 22.40
C ASP A 36 -31.54 37.60 23.71
N GLU A 37 -30.91 37.31 24.86
CA GLU A 37 -31.44 37.66 26.19
C GLU A 37 -31.66 39.18 26.32
N LEU A 38 -30.67 40.00 25.94
CA LEU A 38 -30.78 41.46 25.98
C LEU A 38 -31.86 41.99 25.02
N LYS A 39 -32.07 41.35 23.85
CA LYS A 39 -33.18 41.70 22.94
C LYS A 39 -34.54 41.40 23.56
N GLN A 40 -34.67 40.24 24.22
CA GLN A 40 -35.90 39.86 24.92
C GLN A 40 -36.20 40.85 26.05
N GLU A 41 -35.23 41.10 26.94
CA GLU A 41 -35.37 42.09 28.02
C GLU A 41 -35.72 43.49 27.49
N TYR A 42 -35.05 43.93 26.43
CA TYR A 42 -35.33 45.24 25.81
C TYR A 42 -36.75 45.30 25.23
N SER A 43 -37.24 44.21 24.62
CA SER A 43 -38.60 44.14 24.10
C SER A 43 -39.67 44.14 25.19
N GLU A 44 -39.40 43.48 26.32
CA GLU A 44 -40.28 43.50 27.51
C GLU A 44 -40.30 44.89 28.15
N MET A 45 -39.15 45.57 28.24
CA MET A 45 -39.05 46.94 28.75
C MET A 45 -39.76 47.98 27.86
N LEU A 46 -39.89 47.72 26.55
CA LEU A 46 -40.67 48.57 25.63
C LEU A 46 -42.19 48.43 25.83
N LEU A 47 -42.64 47.29 26.35
CA LEU A 47 -44.06 47.00 26.61
C LEU A 47 -44.50 47.40 28.03
N GLY A 48 -43.56 47.65 28.94
CA GLY A 48 -43.81 48.13 30.31
C GLY A 48 -43.57 49.63 30.49
N ASP A 49 -44.13 50.21 31.56
CA ASP A 49 -43.90 51.61 31.97
C ASP A 49 -42.51 51.80 32.63
N VAL A 50 -41.44 51.50 31.89
CA VAL A 50 -40.06 51.60 32.36
C VAL A 50 -39.48 52.99 32.05
N PRO A 51 -38.69 53.60 32.96
CA PRO A 51 -38.06 54.89 32.70
C PRO A 51 -37.18 54.90 31.44
N GLN A 52 -37.30 55.95 30.63
CA GLN A 52 -36.58 56.10 29.36
C GLN A 52 -35.06 56.08 29.49
N ALA A 53 -34.52 56.44 30.66
CA ALA A 53 -33.09 56.36 30.97
C ALA A 53 -32.58 54.91 31.00
N ASP A 54 -33.38 53.96 31.48
CA ASP A 54 -32.98 52.55 31.58
C ASP A 54 -33.13 51.82 30.23
N LEU A 55 -34.15 52.18 29.44
CA LEU A 55 -34.26 51.80 28.02
C LEU A 55 -33.03 52.24 27.21
N SER A 56 -32.56 53.47 27.42
CA SER A 56 -31.35 53.98 26.73
C SER A 56 -30.08 53.23 27.12
N LYS A 57 -29.93 52.84 28.40
CA LYS A 57 -28.80 52.02 28.86
C LYS A 57 -28.79 50.64 28.21
N LYS A 58 -29.93 49.94 28.19
CA LYS A 58 -30.05 48.61 27.58
C LYS A 58 -29.82 48.63 26.07
N LYS A 59 -30.31 49.64 25.37
CA LYS A 59 -29.99 49.85 23.94
C LYS A 59 -28.49 49.98 23.70
N ARG A 60 -27.79 50.78 24.52
CA ARG A 60 -26.31 50.91 24.43
C ARG A 60 -25.58 49.61 24.73
N GLU A 61 -26.07 48.81 25.67
CA GLU A 61 -25.52 47.48 25.96
C GLU A 61 -25.69 46.53 24.76
N LEU A 62 -26.85 46.56 24.11
CA LEU A 62 -27.16 45.78 22.91
C LEU A 62 -26.31 46.20 21.71
N ASP A 63 -26.14 47.51 21.49
CA ASP A 63 -25.25 48.05 20.45
C ASP A 63 -23.79 47.61 20.70
N ARG A 64 -23.34 47.64 21.97
CA ARG A 64 -22.00 47.19 22.35
C ARG A 64 -21.80 45.69 22.09
N VAL A 65 -22.73 44.82 22.51
CA VAL A 65 -22.64 43.38 22.26
C VAL A 65 -22.69 43.07 20.77
N SER A 66 -23.48 43.83 20.00
CA SER A 66 -23.53 43.69 18.53
C SER A 66 -22.20 44.03 17.86
N GLN A 67 -21.51 45.07 18.35
CA GLN A 67 -20.17 45.42 17.86
C GLN A 67 -19.12 44.38 18.29
N GLU A 68 -19.19 43.89 19.53
CA GLU A 68 -18.32 42.80 20.01
C GLU A 68 -18.50 41.52 19.17
N LEU A 69 -19.73 41.19 18.72
CA LEU A 69 -20.01 40.06 17.83
C LEU A 69 -19.38 40.21 16.43
N ALA A 70 -19.40 41.43 15.87
CA ALA A 70 -18.72 41.71 14.60
C ALA A 70 -17.19 41.55 14.74
N ASP A 71 -16.62 42.04 15.85
CA ASP A 71 -15.20 41.88 16.16
C ASP A 71 -14.80 40.40 16.32
N TYR A 72 -15.69 39.55 16.86
CA TYR A 72 -15.45 38.10 16.94
C TYR A 72 -15.32 37.45 15.56
N ASP A 73 -16.15 37.83 14.59
CA ASP A 73 -16.07 37.30 13.23
C ASP A 73 -14.74 37.64 12.56
N GLU A 74 -14.32 38.91 12.66
CA GLU A 74 -13.02 39.35 12.14
C GLU A 74 -11.85 38.62 12.83
N ARG A 75 -11.92 38.44 14.15
CA ARG A 75 -10.91 37.71 14.92
C ARG A 75 -10.84 36.23 14.57
N ILE A 76 -11.98 35.56 14.41
CA ILE A 76 -12.04 34.15 14.02
C ILE A 76 -11.37 33.98 12.66
N GLU A 77 -11.70 34.84 11.69
CA GLU A 77 -11.15 34.74 10.35
C GLU A 77 -9.65 35.06 10.32
N ALA A 78 -9.21 36.08 11.05
CA ALA A 78 -7.78 36.39 11.21
C ALA A 78 -6.98 35.22 11.82
N VAL A 79 -7.53 34.54 12.83
CA VAL A 79 -6.88 33.37 13.46
C VAL A 79 -6.88 32.17 12.52
N ARG A 80 -7.96 31.95 11.75
CA ARG A 80 -8.01 30.90 10.70
C ARG A 80 -6.95 31.12 9.64
N GLN A 81 -6.81 32.36 9.17
CA GLN A 81 -5.82 32.70 8.15
C GLN A 81 -4.39 32.54 8.68
N LEU A 82 -4.12 33.03 9.89
CA LEU A 82 -2.83 32.83 10.56
C LEU A 82 -2.49 31.34 10.72
N ARG A 83 -3.48 30.51 11.06
CA ARG A 83 -3.31 29.05 11.14
C ARG A 83 -2.91 28.46 9.79
N LEU A 84 -3.61 28.82 8.72
CA LEU A 84 -3.31 28.33 7.38
C LEU A 84 -1.90 28.74 6.94
N ASP A 85 -1.52 29.99 7.17
CA ASP A 85 -0.21 30.50 6.74
C ASP A 85 0.94 29.84 7.50
N LYS A 86 0.78 29.64 8.82
CA LYS A 86 1.78 28.91 9.63
C LYS A 86 1.90 27.44 9.24
N LEU A 87 0.78 26.75 9.01
CA LEU A 87 0.84 25.34 8.59
C LEU A 87 1.44 25.23 7.18
N ARG A 88 1.10 26.14 6.26
CA ARG A 88 1.67 26.19 4.91
C ARG A 88 3.16 26.44 4.92
N SER A 89 3.67 27.31 5.78
CA SER A 89 5.12 27.57 5.86
C SER A 89 5.93 26.39 6.38
N ARG A 90 5.33 25.51 7.21
CA ARG A 90 5.97 24.29 7.73
C ARG A 90 5.84 23.06 6.81
N LEU A 91 4.88 23.05 5.88
CA LEU A 91 4.69 21.92 4.95
C LEU A 91 5.94 21.56 4.12
N PRO A 92 6.73 22.52 3.59
CA PRO A 92 7.96 22.21 2.87
C PRO A 92 8.97 21.40 3.70
N GLU A 93 9.25 21.82 4.94
CA GLU A 93 10.16 21.13 5.87
C GLU A 93 9.67 19.69 6.14
N LEU A 94 8.37 19.53 6.37
CA LEU A 94 7.75 18.24 6.60
C LEU A 94 7.85 17.33 5.37
N ASN A 95 7.70 17.90 4.17
CA ASN A 95 7.85 17.18 2.92
C ASN A 95 9.31 16.72 2.69
N GLU A 96 10.29 17.57 2.98
CA GLU A 96 11.71 17.18 2.93
C GLU A 96 12.03 16.05 3.93
N ALA A 97 11.50 16.14 5.16
CA ALA A 97 11.64 15.07 6.14
C ALA A 97 10.98 13.77 5.67
N LYS A 98 9.79 13.84 5.06
CA LYS A 98 9.09 12.70 4.46
C LYS A 98 9.91 12.05 3.36
N LEU A 99 10.48 12.85 2.43
CA LEU A 99 11.30 12.34 1.33
C LEU A 99 12.56 11.64 1.85
N ARG A 100 13.26 12.23 2.82
CA ARG A 100 14.43 11.58 3.44
C ARG A 100 14.09 10.25 4.11
N GLU A 101 12.97 10.17 4.84
CA GLU A 101 12.54 8.92 5.46
C GLU A 101 12.08 7.88 4.41
N TYR A 102 11.44 8.35 3.33
CA TYR A 102 11.09 7.50 2.19
C TYR A 102 12.35 6.91 1.56
N ASP A 103 13.36 7.73 1.26
CA ASP A 103 14.62 7.27 0.67
C ASP A 103 15.33 6.28 1.59
N ARG A 104 15.40 6.58 2.90
CA ARG A 104 15.98 5.66 3.89
C ARG A 104 15.28 4.30 3.89
N ARG A 105 13.94 4.28 3.90
CA ARG A 105 13.14 3.04 3.87
C ARG A 105 13.23 2.33 2.53
N SER A 106 13.29 3.09 1.44
CA SER A 106 13.45 2.59 0.08
C SER A 106 14.78 1.86 -0.06
N GLU A 107 15.87 2.38 0.49
CA GLU A 107 17.17 1.68 0.49
C GLU A 107 17.13 0.37 1.27
N VAL A 108 16.48 0.33 2.44
CA VAL A 108 16.29 -0.92 3.18
C VAL A 108 15.46 -1.92 2.38
N TYR A 109 14.38 -1.48 1.74
CA TYR A 109 13.57 -2.32 0.87
C TYR A 109 14.38 -2.83 -0.34
N LYS A 110 15.16 -1.96 -1.01
CA LYS A 110 16.04 -2.34 -2.13
C LYS A 110 17.07 -3.37 -1.71
N ALA A 111 17.58 -3.31 -0.48
CA ALA A 111 18.50 -4.32 0.05
C ALA A 111 17.84 -5.71 0.18
N THR A 112 16.51 -5.80 0.29
CA THR A 112 15.80 -7.09 0.33
C THR A 112 15.49 -7.69 -1.05
N ILE A 113 15.58 -6.88 -2.11
CA ILE A 113 15.27 -7.29 -3.49
C ILE A 113 16.13 -8.47 -3.97
N PRO A 114 17.47 -8.47 -3.79
CA PRO A 114 18.31 -9.58 -4.22
C PRO A 114 17.93 -10.91 -3.56
N GLU A 115 17.65 -10.87 -2.26
CA GLU A 115 17.25 -12.05 -1.48
C GLU A 115 15.89 -12.59 -1.93
N ALA A 116 14.91 -11.71 -2.16
CA ALA A 116 13.62 -12.10 -2.70
C ALA A 116 13.74 -12.76 -4.09
N ARG A 117 14.64 -12.25 -4.95
CA ARG A 117 14.93 -12.85 -6.26
C ARG A 117 15.60 -14.22 -6.14
N ARG A 118 16.54 -14.36 -5.20
CA ARG A 118 17.19 -15.64 -4.90
C ARG A 118 16.16 -16.71 -4.56
N LEU A 119 15.26 -16.40 -3.62
CA LEU A 119 14.19 -17.30 -3.19
C LEU A 119 13.23 -17.65 -4.33
N LYS A 120 12.86 -16.66 -5.17
CA LYS A 120 12.04 -16.92 -6.37
C LYS A 120 12.73 -17.89 -7.33
N ALA A 121 14.02 -17.69 -7.59
CA ALA A 121 14.79 -18.56 -8.47
C ALA A 121 14.88 -19.98 -7.91
N GLU A 122 15.16 -20.12 -6.62
CA GLU A 122 15.24 -21.42 -5.93
C GLU A 122 13.92 -22.20 -6.01
N LEU A 123 12.80 -21.54 -5.77
CA LEU A 123 11.49 -22.17 -5.84
C LEU A 123 11.17 -22.66 -7.25
N LEU A 124 11.41 -21.84 -8.28
CA LEU A 124 11.14 -22.21 -9.67
C LEU A 124 12.09 -23.30 -10.18
N LEU A 125 13.36 -23.28 -9.76
CA LEU A 125 14.30 -24.38 -10.03
C LEU A 125 13.87 -25.68 -9.33
N TYR A 126 13.33 -25.59 -8.12
CA TYR A 126 12.79 -26.74 -7.41
C TYR A 126 11.60 -27.36 -8.16
N TYR A 127 10.68 -26.55 -8.71
CA TYR A 127 9.61 -27.06 -9.58
C TYR A 127 10.14 -27.77 -10.82
N CYS A 128 11.22 -27.26 -11.44
CA CYS A 128 11.87 -27.95 -12.54
C CYS A 128 12.45 -29.31 -12.12
N GLN A 129 13.04 -29.42 -10.91
CA GLN A 129 13.53 -30.69 -10.38
C GLN A 129 12.40 -31.69 -10.16
N MET A 130 11.28 -31.25 -9.57
CA MET A 130 10.08 -32.08 -9.44
C MET A 130 9.62 -32.60 -10.80
N ARG A 131 9.54 -31.73 -11.81
CA ARG A 131 9.14 -32.14 -13.15
C ARG A 131 10.10 -33.16 -13.78
N ARG A 132 11.41 -33.02 -13.57
CA ARG A 132 12.38 -34.03 -14.03
C ARG A 132 12.08 -35.40 -13.42
N LYS A 133 11.80 -35.47 -12.11
CA LYS A 133 11.40 -36.73 -11.45
C LYS A 133 10.10 -37.32 -12.00
N ILE A 134 9.12 -36.47 -12.31
CA ILE A 134 7.88 -36.90 -12.98
C ILE A 134 8.18 -37.50 -14.35
N ASN A 135 9.07 -36.86 -15.13
CA ASN A 135 9.48 -37.36 -16.43
C ASN A 135 10.25 -38.69 -16.31
N ASP A 136 11.11 -38.86 -15.30
CA ASP A 136 11.83 -40.11 -15.05
C ASP A 136 10.85 -41.27 -14.79
N ILE A 137 9.83 -41.06 -13.95
CA ILE A 137 8.78 -42.05 -13.67
C ILE A 137 8.01 -42.40 -14.96
N ARG A 138 7.64 -41.40 -15.76
CA ARG A 138 6.95 -41.61 -17.04
C ARG A 138 7.82 -42.34 -18.06
N ALA A 139 9.12 -42.07 -18.08
CA ALA A 139 10.06 -42.74 -18.97
C ALA A 139 10.13 -44.24 -18.68
N VAL A 140 10.16 -44.64 -17.40
CA VAL A 140 10.11 -46.06 -17.00
C VAL A 140 8.83 -46.72 -17.49
N HIS A 141 7.67 -46.07 -17.31
CA HIS A 141 6.40 -46.60 -17.81
C HIS A 141 6.39 -46.71 -19.35
N ASN A 142 6.90 -45.70 -20.05
CA ASN A 142 6.96 -45.72 -21.52
C ASN A 142 7.87 -46.83 -22.04
N GLN A 143 9.05 -47.03 -21.45
CA GLN A 143 9.96 -48.13 -21.79
C GLN A 143 9.29 -49.50 -21.61
N PHE A 144 8.55 -49.67 -20.51
CA PHE A 144 7.77 -50.88 -20.29
C PHE A 144 6.69 -51.06 -21.38
N MET A 145 5.95 -50.00 -21.71
CA MET A 145 4.91 -50.05 -22.74
C MET A 145 5.49 -50.31 -24.15
N GLU A 146 6.68 -49.80 -24.46
CA GLU A 146 7.40 -50.11 -25.70
C GLU A 146 7.73 -51.60 -25.80
N ALA A 147 8.24 -52.20 -24.72
CA ALA A 147 8.51 -53.63 -24.67
C ALA A 147 7.23 -54.47 -24.81
N VAL A 148 6.13 -54.06 -24.14
CA VAL A 148 4.82 -54.71 -24.27
C VAL A 148 4.29 -54.64 -25.71
N ASN A 149 4.40 -53.48 -26.36
CA ASN A 149 3.98 -53.29 -27.75
C ASN A 149 4.81 -54.17 -28.71
N ALA A 150 6.11 -54.29 -28.48
CA ALA A 150 6.99 -55.12 -29.31
C ALA A 150 6.64 -56.62 -29.26
N CYS A 151 6.01 -57.09 -28.19
CA CYS A 151 5.56 -58.48 -28.05
C CYS A 151 4.34 -58.83 -28.91
N ASN A 152 3.64 -57.85 -29.51
CA ASN A 152 2.51 -58.05 -30.44
C ASN A 152 1.40 -59.00 -29.89
N LEU A 153 1.11 -58.89 -28.59
CA LEU A 153 0.10 -59.73 -27.92
C LEU A 153 -1.28 -59.11 -28.11
N ASP A 154 -2.12 -59.72 -28.97
CA ASP A 154 -3.47 -59.26 -29.34
C ASP A 154 -4.58 -59.60 -28.33
N GLU A 155 -4.23 -59.97 -27.08
CA GLU A 155 -5.20 -60.36 -26.06
C GLU A 155 -5.24 -59.38 -24.88
N LEU A 156 -6.38 -59.40 -24.17
CA LEU A 156 -6.83 -58.52 -23.08
C LEU A 156 -5.82 -57.97 -22.03
N PRO A 157 -4.66 -58.58 -21.68
CA PRO A 157 -3.69 -57.97 -20.76
C PRO A 157 -3.16 -56.58 -21.15
N PHE A 158 -3.14 -56.22 -22.44
CA PHE A 158 -2.63 -54.91 -22.89
C PHE A 158 -3.38 -53.70 -22.30
N LEU A 159 -4.72 -53.79 -22.23
CA LEU A 159 -5.56 -52.73 -21.68
C LEU A 159 -5.36 -52.57 -20.16
N THR A 160 -5.02 -53.65 -19.45
CA THR A 160 -4.75 -53.64 -18.02
C THR A 160 -3.46 -52.88 -17.70
N TYR A 161 -2.38 -53.13 -18.47
CA TYR A 161 -1.11 -52.42 -18.31
C TYR A 161 -1.21 -50.92 -18.64
N LYS A 162 -1.96 -50.57 -19.69
CA LYS A 162 -2.22 -49.17 -20.05
C LYS A 162 -3.02 -48.43 -18.97
N ARG A 163 -3.96 -49.12 -18.31
CA ARG A 163 -4.77 -48.56 -17.21
C ARG A 163 -3.98 -48.42 -15.90
N GLN A 164 -2.85 -49.10 -15.73
CA GLN A 164 -1.95 -48.99 -14.57
C GLN A 164 -0.97 -47.80 -14.68
N THR A 165 -1.29 -46.79 -15.49
CA THR A 165 -0.46 -45.58 -15.58
C THR A 165 -0.21 -45.03 -14.17
N PRO A 166 1.05 -44.81 -13.75
CA PRO A 166 1.35 -44.37 -12.40
C PRO A 166 0.66 -43.04 -12.10
N HIS A 167 -0.21 -43.04 -11.10
CA HIS A 167 -0.83 -41.81 -10.61
C HIS A 167 0.22 -41.01 -9.84
N ILE A 168 0.65 -39.91 -10.44
CA ILE A 168 1.57 -38.97 -9.81
C ILE A 168 0.70 -37.88 -9.16
N PRO A 169 0.77 -37.69 -7.82
CA PRO A 169 -0.01 -36.66 -7.16
C PRO A 169 0.34 -35.28 -7.74
N VAL A 170 -0.66 -34.59 -8.27
CA VAL A 170 -0.53 -33.22 -8.74
C VAL A 170 -0.96 -32.30 -7.61
N PHE A 171 -0.04 -31.49 -7.12
CA PHE A 171 -0.38 -30.43 -6.16
C PHE A 171 -1.07 -29.29 -6.91
N SER A 172 -2.15 -28.76 -6.33
CA SER A 172 -2.77 -27.54 -6.85
C SER A 172 -1.81 -26.38 -6.66
N LEU A 173 -1.31 -25.83 -7.77
CA LEU A 173 -0.35 -24.71 -7.79
C LEU A 173 -1.05 -23.36 -8.06
N LEU A 174 -2.37 -23.28 -7.86
CA LEU A 174 -3.16 -22.08 -8.13
C LEU A 174 -2.59 -20.88 -7.36
N SER A 175 -1.93 -19.98 -8.09
CA SER A 175 -1.53 -18.67 -7.60
C SER A 175 -2.58 -17.68 -8.06
N THR A 176 -3.22 -16.98 -7.12
CA THR A 176 -4.29 -16.00 -7.42
C THR A 176 -3.77 -14.64 -7.87
N TYR A 177 -2.46 -14.51 -8.12
CA TYR A 177 -1.84 -13.25 -8.54
C TYR A 177 -1.90 -13.08 -10.06
N SER A 178 -3.03 -12.58 -10.56
CA SER A 178 -3.15 -12.01 -11.90
C SER A 178 -2.79 -10.51 -11.84
N GLY A 179 -1.58 -10.18 -12.30
CA GLY A 179 -1.12 -8.82 -12.65
C GLY A 179 -1.75 -7.64 -11.89
N GLY A 180 -1.27 -7.35 -10.68
CA GLY A 180 -1.51 -6.08 -9.99
C GLY A 180 -0.30 -5.12 -10.12
N MET A 181 -0.53 -3.82 -9.96
CA MET A 181 0.42 -2.71 -10.24
C MET A 181 1.77 -2.73 -9.48
N ASP A 182 1.99 -3.71 -8.59
CA ASP A 182 3.29 -3.97 -7.98
C ASP A 182 3.83 -5.30 -8.53
N ALA A 183 4.76 -5.23 -9.48
CA ALA A 183 5.39 -6.41 -10.08
C ALA A 183 5.99 -7.31 -8.98
N PRO A 184 5.43 -8.51 -8.73
CA PRO A 184 5.75 -9.22 -7.51
C PRO A 184 7.06 -10.01 -7.64
N PHE A 185 7.87 -10.01 -6.57
CA PHE A 185 8.91 -11.02 -6.35
C PHE A 185 8.33 -12.43 -6.15
N ALA A 186 7.00 -12.57 -6.06
CA ALA A 186 6.34 -13.85 -6.15
C ALA A 186 6.45 -14.41 -7.58
N PRO A 187 6.54 -15.74 -7.74
CA PRO A 187 6.31 -16.38 -9.03
C PRO A 187 4.90 -16.06 -9.57
N LEU A 188 4.83 -15.65 -10.83
CA LEU A 188 3.58 -15.53 -11.56
C LEU A 188 3.05 -16.94 -11.87
N GLU A 189 1.74 -17.06 -12.02
CA GLU A 189 1.09 -18.33 -12.36
C GLU A 189 1.73 -18.99 -13.59
N GLU A 190 1.99 -18.22 -14.66
CA GLU A 190 2.63 -18.71 -15.87
C GLU A 190 4.07 -19.20 -15.63
N GLU A 191 4.84 -18.55 -14.76
CA GLU A 191 6.20 -18.98 -14.41
C GLU A 191 6.18 -20.31 -13.64
N ILE A 192 5.18 -20.49 -12.77
CA ILE A 192 4.97 -21.73 -12.02
C ILE A 192 4.59 -22.86 -12.97
N ILE A 193 3.61 -22.63 -13.85
CA ILE A 193 3.18 -23.59 -14.87
C ILE A 193 4.36 -23.96 -15.77
N ASN A 194 5.13 -22.97 -16.25
CA ASN A 194 6.28 -23.22 -17.11
C ASN A 194 7.36 -24.07 -16.43
N ALA A 195 7.67 -23.77 -15.17
CA ALA A 195 8.65 -24.52 -14.41
C ALA A 195 8.17 -25.94 -14.08
N PHE A 196 6.92 -26.09 -13.64
CA PHE A 196 6.38 -27.38 -13.18
C PHE A 196 5.92 -28.29 -14.33
N GLU A 197 5.31 -27.75 -15.38
CA GLU A 197 4.80 -28.55 -16.49
C GLU A 197 5.84 -28.78 -17.59
N TYR A 198 6.73 -27.81 -17.82
CA TYR A 198 7.66 -27.87 -18.95
C TYR A 198 9.12 -27.92 -18.53
N ALA A 199 9.43 -27.83 -17.22
CA ALA A 199 10.80 -27.66 -16.74
C ALA A 199 11.53 -26.47 -17.40
N LYS A 200 10.78 -25.40 -17.71
CA LYS A 200 11.27 -24.19 -18.36
C LYS A 200 11.20 -23.02 -17.38
N VAL A 201 12.30 -22.28 -17.30
CA VAL A 201 12.41 -21.05 -16.49
C VAL A 201 13.00 -19.93 -17.33
N GLN A 202 12.84 -18.70 -16.86
CA GLN A 202 13.44 -17.54 -17.50
C GLN A 202 14.98 -17.61 -17.51
N PRO A 203 15.64 -16.97 -18.49
CA PRO A 203 17.10 -17.00 -18.63
C PRO A 203 17.89 -16.65 -17.38
N TRP A 204 17.46 -15.64 -16.62
CA TRP A 204 18.17 -15.23 -15.41
C TRP A 204 18.10 -16.24 -14.28
N ILE A 205 16.99 -16.99 -14.18
CA ILE A 205 16.83 -18.10 -13.23
C ILE A 205 17.72 -19.26 -13.64
N ARG A 206 17.80 -19.54 -14.95
CA ARG A 206 18.70 -20.58 -15.47
C ARG A 206 20.16 -20.23 -15.18
N LEU A 207 20.57 -18.99 -15.44
CA LEU A 207 21.93 -18.51 -15.12
C LEU A 207 22.23 -18.66 -13.62
N TYR A 208 21.30 -18.28 -12.75
CA TYR A 208 21.44 -18.49 -11.31
C TYR A 208 21.61 -19.97 -10.96
N GLY A 209 20.80 -20.86 -11.54
CA GLY A 209 20.91 -22.30 -11.30
C GLY A 209 22.25 -22.92 -11.76
N GLU A 210 22.87 -22.37 -12.80
CA GLU A 210 24.15 -22.84 -13.34
C GLU A 210 25.37 -22.22 -12.62
N THR A 211 25.27 -20.98 -12.16
CA THR A 211 26.44 -20.19 -11.72
C THR A 211 26.33 -19.53 -10.34
N GLY A 212 25.12 -19.46 -9.78
CA GLY A 212 24.82 -18.64 -8.60
C GLY A 212 24.70 -17.13 -8.88
N GLU A 213 24.91 -16.68 -10.13
CA GLU A 213 24.84 -15.26 -10.49
C GLU A 213 23.39 -14.77 -10.60
N LEU A 214 23.05 -13.70 -9.85
CA LEU A 214 21.72 -13.06 -9.88
C LEU A 214 21.73 -11.82 -10.78
N LEU A 215 21.30 -12.00 -12.03
CA LEU A 215 21.03 -10.89 -12.95
C LEU A 215 19.52 -10.60 -13.00
N SER A 216 19.17 -9.31 -13.06
CA SER A 216 17.77 -8.90 -13.14
C SER A 216 17.21 -8.85 -14.57
N ASP A 217 18.09 -8.92 -15.56
CA ASP A 217 17.78 -8.70 -16.97
C ASP A 217 17.97 -10.01 -17.75
N SER A 218 16.87 -10.54 -18.29
CA SER A 218 16.85 -11.77 -19.09
C SER A 218 17.70 -11.68 -20.35
N ILE A 219 17.87 -10.51 -20.95
CA ILE A 219 18.70 -10.32 -22.15
C ILE A 219 20.18 -10.48 -21.78
N LYS A 220 20.62 -9.78 -20.72
CA LYS A 220 21.99 -9.91 -20.20
C LYS A 220 22.27 -11.33 -19.72
N ALA A 221 21.33 -11.96 -19.03
CA ALA A 221 21.47 -13.34 -18.59
C ALA A 221 21.61 -14.32 -19.76
N ASN A 222 20.82 -14.15 -20.83
CA ASN A 222 20.96 -14.96 -22.05
C ASN A 222 22.33 -14.79 -22.70
N LYS A 223 22.82 -13.56 -22.82
CA LYS A 223 24.16 -13.29 -23.37
C LYS A 223 25.23 -14.00 -22.51
N ARG A 224 25.13 -13.88 -21.19
CA ARG A 224 26.07 -14.52 -20.26
C ARG A 224 26.07 -16.04 -20.38
N LEU A 225 24.88 -16.64 -20.48
CA LEU A 225 24.71 -18.07 -20.71
C LEU A 225 25.30 -18.53 -22.05
N GLN A 226 25.19 -17.73 -23.11
CA GLN A 226 25.83 -18.05 -24.40
C GLN A 226 27.35 -17.97 -24.31
N GLU A 227 27.90 -16.97 -23.61
CA GLU A 227 29.34 -16.86 -23.36
C GLU A 227 29.88 -18.07 -22.61
N LEU A 228 29.16 -18.55 -21.59
CA LEU A 228 29.55 -19.75 -20.83
C LEU A 228 29.60 -20.99 -21.73
N LYS A 229 28.58 -21.21 -22.57
CA LYS A 229 28.52 -22.34 -23.51
C LYS A 229 29.61 -22.34 -24.58
N ASN A 230 30.12 -21.17 -24.95
CA ASN A 230 31.18 -21.05 -25.95
C ASN A 230 32.58 -21.26 -25.34
N ASN A 231 32.69 -21.28 -24.01
CA ASN A 231 33.95 -21.44 -23.27
C ASN A 231 34.09 -22.82 -22.60
N GLU A 232 33.09 -23.70 -22.75
CA GLU A 232 33.12 -25.13 -22.40
C GLU A 232 33.55 -25.97 -23.60
#